data_AF-A0A6C0AT69-F1
#
_entry.id   AF-A0A6C0AT69-F1
#
_cell.length_a   1.000
_cell.length_b   1.000
_cell.length_c   1.000
_cell.angle_alpha   90.00
_cell.angle_beta   90.00
_cell.angle_gamma   90.00
#
_symmetry.space_group_name_H-M   'P 1'
#
loop_
_entity.id
_entity.type
_entity.pdbx_description
1 polymer ?
#
loop_
_entity_poly.entity_id
_entity_poly.type
_entity_poly.pdbx_seq_one_letter_code
_entity_poly.pdbx_strand_id
1 'polypeptide(L)' 'MSSTLDYFFGPLSPEYCIWFYIIMVIIFIKLAIFLVKSVYDAMFTKKFDFMYALLGALTLFAFYFQNRLLYSMCVSKA' A
#
# COMPACT_ATOMS: atom_id res chain seq x y z
N MET A 1 2.22 -18.57 27.20
CA MET A 1 3.27 -18.47 26.18
C MET A 1 2.70 -17.67 25.02
N SER A 2 2.66 -16.34 25.12
CA SER A 2 2.07 -15.44 24.10
C SER A 2 2.47 -13.96 24.22
N SER A 3 3.24 -13.56 25.24
CA SER A 3 3.46 -12.15 25.58
C SER A 3 4.18 -11.32 24.50
N THR A 4 5.08 -11.92 23.71
CA THR A 4 5.80 -11.19 22.65
C THR A 4 4.99 -11.08 21.36
N LEU A 5 4.22 -12.12 21.01
CA LEU A 5 3.34 -12.10 19.82
C LEU A 5 2.16 -11.17 20.04
N ASP A 6 1.60 -11.12 21.25
CA ASP A 6 0.53 -10.19 21.61
C ASP A 6 1.02 -8.73 21.70
N TYR A 7 2.32 -8.49 21.89
CA TYR A 7 2.88 -7.13 21.84
C TYR A 7 3.10 -6.63 20.41
N PHE A 8 3.49 -7.51 19.48
CA PHE A 8 3.73 -7.16 18.08
C PHE A 8 2.50 -7.27 17.18
N PHE A 9 1.61 -8.23 17.46
CA PHE A 9 0.38 -8.49 16.70
C PHE A 9 -0.90 -8.25 17.52
N GLY A 10 -0.77 -7.65 18.70
CA GLY A 10 -1.90 -7.27 19.53
C GLY A 10 -2.80 -6.22 18.88
N PRO A 11 -4.01 -6.02 19.43
CA PRO A 11 -4.95 -5.02 18.95
C PRO A 11 -4.28 -3.64 18.99
N LEU A 12 -4.06 -3.09 17.80
CA LEU A 12 -3.35 -1.83 17.65
C LEU A 12 -4.20 -0.68 18.18
N SER A 13 -3.59 0.22 18.96
CA SER A 13 -4.29 1.35 19.55
C SER A 13 -4.84 2.28 18.45
N PRO A 14 -5.99 2.95 18.68
CA PRO A 14 -6.66 3.78 17.67
C PRO A 14 -5.81 4.97 17.17
N GLU A 15 -4.76 5.33 17.92
CA GLU A 15 -3.74 6.32 17.58
C GLU A 15 -3.08 6.04 16.22
N TYR A 16 -2.88 4.74 15.90
CA TYR A 16 -2.24 4.30 14.67
C TYR A 16 -3.15 4.36 13.45
N CYS A 17 -4.46 4.60 13.61
CA CYS A 17 -5.37 4.74 12.47
C CYS A 17 -4.95 5.93 11.57
N ILE A 18 -4.49 7.02 12.16
CA ILE A 18 -4.02 8.21 11.42
C ILE A 18 -2.75 7.85 10.63
N TRP A 19 -1.85 7.06 11.21
CA TRP A 19 -0.64 6.60 10.52
C TRP A 19 -0.97 5.72 9.31
N PHE A 20 -1.90 4.78 9.44
CA PHE A 20 -2.35 3.97 8.30
C PHE A 20 -2.98 4.81 7.19
N TYR A 21 -3.73 5.85 7.56
CA TYR A 21 -4.28 6.78 6.58
C TYR A 21 -3.18 7.54 5.82
N ILE A 22 -2.18 8.07 6.52
CA ILE A 22 -1.04 8.76 5.90
C ILE A 22 -0.30 7.81 4.94
N ILE A 23 -0.02 6.58 5.38
CA ILE A 23 0.67 5.57 4.56
C ILE A 23 -0.17 5.19 3.33
N MET A 24 -1.48 5.01 3.50
CA MET A 24 -2.42 4.75 2.40
C MET A 24 -2.33 5.85 1.33
N VAL A 25 -2.37 7.13 1.72
CA VAL A 25 -2.28 8.28 0.82
C VAL A 25 -0.93 8.31 0.10
N ILE A 26 0.17 8.09 0.81
CA ILE A 26 1.52 8.06 0.22
C ILE A 26 1.63 6.96 -0.84
N ILE A 27 1.15 5.75 -0.54
CA ILE A 27 1.20 4.62 -1.47
C ILE A 27 0.30 4.89 -2.69
N PHE A 28 -0.85 5.51 -2.50
CA PHE A 28 -1.73 5.90 -3.60
C PHE A 28 -1.04 6.88 -4.56
N ILE A 29 -0.36 7.90 -4.02
CA ILE A 29 0.44 8.85 -4.82
C ILE A 29 1.56 8.12 -5.57
N LYS A 30 2.28 7.21 -4.90
CA LYS A 30 3.32 6.39 -5.55
C LYS A 30 2.78 5.51 -6.67
N LEU A 31 1.60 4.92 -6.48
CA LEU A 31 0.90 4.14 -7.49
C LEU A 31 0.55 5.00 -8.71
N ALA A 32 0.02 6.20 -8.50
CA ALA A 32 -0.28 7.13 -9.59
C ALA A 32 0.98 7.51 -10.38
N ILE A 33 2.08 7.87 -9.68
CA ILE A 33 3.36 8.18 -10.31
C ILE A 33 3.88 6.97 -11.11
N PHE A 34 3.83 5.78 -10.52
CA PHE A 34 4.29 4.55 -11.16
C PHE A 34 3.50 4.25 -12.44
N LEU A 35 2.17 4.41 -12.44
CA LEU A 35 1.35 4.21 -13.63
C LEU A 35 1.71 5.20 -14.73
N VAL A 36 1.86 6.50 -14.41
CA VAL A 36 2.27 7.52 -15.39
C VAL A 36 3.64 7.19 -15.97
N LYS A 37 4.60 6.81 -15.11
CA LYS A 37 5.94 6.39 -15.53
C LYS A 37 5.91 5.16 -16.43
N SER A 38 5.10 4.17 -16.08
CA SER A 38 4.92 2.93 -16.84
C SER A 38 4.35 3.21 -18.23
N VAL A 39 3.34 4.06 -18.34
CA VAL A 39 2.76 4.49 -19.62
C VAL A 39 3.77 5.29 -20.45
N TYR A 40 4.50 6.21 -19.83
CA TYR A 40 5.56 6.95 -20.50
C TYR A 40 6.64 6.01 -21.05
N ASP A 41 7.13 5.09 -20.22
CA ASP A 41 8.16 4.15 -20.63
C ASP A 41 7.65 3.17 -21.72
N ALA A 42 6.36 2.83 -21.73
CA ALA A 42 5.73 2.04 -22.79
C ALA A 42 5.67 2.78 -24.14
N MET A 43 5.43 4.10 -24.13
CA MET A 43 5.30 4.90 -25.36
C MET A 43 6.64 5.37 -25.91
N PHE A 44 7.57 5.77 -25.04
CA PHE A 44 8.80 6.47 -25.44
C PHE A 44 10.06 5.61 -25.35
N THR A 45 10.00 4.47 -24.66
CA THR A 45 11.19 3.66 -24.38
C THR A 45 11.03 2.26 -24.96
N LYS A 46 11.95 1.82 -25.84
CA LYS A 46 11.95 0.44 -26.39
C LYS A 46 12.28 -0.67 -25.36
N LYS A 47 12.44 -0.32 -24.08
CA LYS A 47 12.82 -1.22 -22.99
C LYS A 47 11.67 -1.46 -22.00
N PHE A 48 10.43 -1.34 -22.48
CA PHE A 48 9.27 -1.60 -21.64
C PHE A 48 9.11 -3.09 -21.36
N ASP A 49 9.33 -3.47 -20.10
CA ASP A 49 9.02 -4.80 -19.61
C ASP A 49 7.61 -4.79 -19.00
N PHE A 50 6.65 -5.33 -19.75
CA PHE A 50 5.26 -5.42 -19.31
C PHE A 50 5.10 -6.24 -18.03
N MET A 51 5.91 -7.29 -17.86
CA MET A 51 5.80 -8.18 -16.71
C MET A 51 6.26 -7.44 -15.45
N TYR A 52 7.35 -6.68 -15.53
CA TYR A 52 7.82 -5.81 -14.44
C TYR A 52 6.80 -4.72 -14.10
N ALA A 53 6.24 -4.06 -15.12
CA ALA A 53 5.22 -3.04 -14.94
C ALA A 53 3.96 -3.59 -14.24
N LEU A 54 3.48 -4.75 -14.68
CA LEU A 54 2.30 -5.42 -14.12
C LEU A 54 2.54 -5.84 -12.66
N LEU A 55 3.68 -6.48 -12.37
CA LEU A 55 4.02 -6.94 -11.03
C LEU A 55 4.21 -5.76 -10.06
N GLY A 56 4.85 -4.69 -10.52
CA GLY A 56 5.02 -3.46 -9.75
C GLY A 56 3.69 -2.77 -9.44
N ALA A 57 2.80 -2.68 -10.43
CA ALA A 57 1.46 -2.12 -10.25
C ALA A 57 0.62 -2.97 -9.27
N LEU A 58 0.63 -4.30 -9.41
CA LEU A 58 -0.06 -5.23 -8.51
C LEU A 58 0.44 -5.11 -7.08
N THR A 59 1.76 -5.00 -6.90
CA THR A 59 2.38 -4.86 -5.57
C THR A 59 1.94 -3.54 -4.92
N LEU A 60 2.09 -2.41 -5.62
CA LEU A 60 1.65 -1.10 -5.10
C LEU A 60 0.15 -1.08 -4.81
N PHE A 61 -0.66 -1.71 -5.66
CA PHE A 61 -2.10 -1.82 -5.47
C PHE A 61 -2.45 -2.67 -4.25
N ALA A 62 -1.82 -3.83 -4.09
CA ALA A 62 -1.99 -4.68 -2.91
C ALA A 62 -1.60 -3.95 -1.62
N PHE A 63 -0.50 -3.18 -1.64
CA PHE A 63 -0.10 -2.35 -0.52
C PHE A 63 -1.12 -1.25 -0.19
N TYR A 64 -1.66 -0.56 -1.20
CA TYR A 64 -2.75 0.42 -0.99
C TYR A 64 -3.99 -0.26 -0.41
N PHE A 65 -4.38 -1.40 -0.96
CA PHE A 65 -5.56 -2.16 -0.53
C PHE A 65 -5.43 -2.65 0.91
N GLN A 66 -4.26 -3.19 1.27
CA GLN A 66 -3.93 -3.58 2.64
C GLN A 66 -4.07 -2.40 3.60
N ASN A 67 -3.48 -1.24 3.27
CA ASN A 67 -3.56 -0.06 4.14
C ASN A 67 -4.99 0.52 4.25
N ARG A 68 -5.79 0.46 3.19
CA ARG A 68 -7.22 0.83 3.25
C ARG A 68 -8.01 -0.13 4.15
N LEU A 69 -7.74 -1.44 4.05
CA LEU A 69 -8.38 -2.44 4.91
C LEU A 69 -8.04 -2.19 6.38
N LEU A 70 -6.76 -1.98 6.69
CA LEU A 70 -6.32 -1.67 8.06
C LEU A 70 -7.00 -0.39 8.57
N TYR A 71 -6.99 0.68 7.78
CA TYR A 71 -7.67 1.92 8.15
C TYR A 71 -9.18 1.70 8.40
N SER A 72 -9.86 0.97 7.52
CA SER A 72 -11.29 0.68 7.66
C SER A 72 -11.62 -0.16 8.91
N MET A 73 -10.79 -1.14 9.25
CA MET A 73 -10.95 -1.92 10.48
C MET A 73 -10.70 -1.08 11.74
N CYS A 74 -9.74 -0.17 11.65
CA CYS A 74 -9.33 0.73 12.74
C CYS A 74 -10.43 1.76 13.04
N VAL A 75 -11.05 2.36 12.01
CA VAL A 75 -12.20 3.28 12.16
C VAL A 75 -13.49 2.54 12.53
N SER A 76 -13.70 1.31 12.04
CA SER A 76 -14.91 0.53 12.35
C SER A 76 -14.95 -0.02 13.79
N LYS A 77 -13.80 -0.11 14.46
CA LYS A 77 -13.69 -0.54 15.87
C LYS A 77 -13.61 0.64 16.86
N ALA A 78 -13.57 1.88 16.35
CA ALA A 78 -13.57 3.10 17.15
C ALA A 78 -14.99 3.50 17.56
#